data_AF-A0A158H1G2-F1
#
_entry.id   AF-A0A158H1G2-F1
#
_cell.length_a   1.000
_cell.length_b   1.000
_cell.length_c   1.000
_cell.angle_alpha   90.00
_cell.angle_beta   90.00
_cell.angle_gamma   90.00
#
_symmetry.space_group_name_H-M   'P 1'
#
loop_
_entity.id
_entity.type
_entity.pdbx_description
1 polymer ?
#
loop_
_entity_poly.entity_id
_entity_poly.type
_entity_poly.pdbx_seq_one_letter_code
_entity_poly.pdbx_strand_id
1 'polypeptide(L)'
;MNKVSKASLLAGVVAAGSLCVSGVAMAQVHIGVNIGVPAPVYVAPQPVYAPPPPPVVYAPPPPVYVAQPVIVAGWHGDRYYDGRRYWDRDDWYRRHPDHYDHGHGGHHDNGHHNGWH
;
A
#
# COMPACT_ATOMS: atom_id res chain seq x y z
N MET A 1 24.47 46.58 105.34
CA MET A 1 24.05 47.16 104.05
C MET A 1 25.26 47.21 103.13
N ASN A 2 25.41 46.25 102.23
CA ASN A 2 26.63 46.12 101.41
C ASN A 2 26.57 47.13 100.26
N LYS A 3 27.53 48.07 100.20
CA LYS A 3 27.61 49.07 99.13
C LYS A 3 28.19 48.42 97.88
N VAL A 4 27.38 48.22 96.85
CA VAL A 4 27.87 47.76 95.54
C VAL A 4 28.74 48.87 94.94
N SER A 5 29.98 48.57 94.56
CA SER A 5 30.91 49.55 94.01
C SER A 5 30.55 49.85 92.55
N LYS A 6 30.79 51.09 92.09
CA LYS A 6 30.61 51.50 90.69
C LYS A 6 31.42 50.61 89.74
N ALA A 7 32.58 50.11 90.19
CA ALA A 7 33.43 49.19 89.44
C ALA A 7 32.78 47.81 89.25
N SER A 8 32.12 47.24 90.26
CA SER A 8 31.39 45.97 90.12
C SER A 8 30.18 46.11 89.19
N LEU A 9 29.48 47.25 89.22
CA LEU A 9 28.39 47.51 88.28
C LEU A 9 28.90 47.59 86.84
N LEU A 10 30.01 48.29 86.60
CA LEU A 10 30.60 48.41 85.28
C LEU A 10 31.10 47.05 84.75
N ALA A 11 31.77 46.27 85.61
CA ALA A 11 32.24 44.93 85.26
C ALA A 11 31.09 43.98 84.92
N GLY A 12 29.97 44.05 85.66
CA GLY A 12 28.77 43.27 85.38
C GLY A 12 28.15 43.62 84.01
N VAL A 13 28.09 44.90 83.66
CA VAL A 13 27.57 45.36 82.37
C VAL A 13 28.47 44.93 81.21
N VAL A 14 29.80 45.05 81.37
CA VAL A 14 30.75 44.64 80.34
C VAL A 14 30.74 43.12 80.13
N ALA A 15 30.67 42.34 81.21
CA ALA A 15 30.59 40.88 81.13
C ALA A 15 29.26 40.38 80.52
N ALA A 16 28.14 41.04 80.85
CA ALA A 16 26.86 40.72 80.23
C ALA A 16 26.81 41.16 78.76
N GLY A 17 27.37 42.32 78.43
CA GLY A 17 27.40 42.86 77.07
C GLY A 17 28.26 42.02 76.13
N SER A 18 29.40 41.49 76.60
CA SER A 18 30.31 40.70 75.76
C SER A 18 29.75 39.35 75.33
N LEU A 19 28.88 38.73 76.15
CA LEU A 19 28.19 37.48 75.81
C LEU A 19 27.19 37.65 74.64
N CYS A 20 26.69 38.85 74.42
CA CYS A 20 25.74 39.15 73.35
C CYS A 20 26.39 39.50 72.00
N VAL A 21 27.73 39.64 71.94
CA VAL A 21 28.44 40.08 70.71
C VAL A 21 28.67 38.94 69.71
N SER A 22 28.45 37.68 70.11
CA SER A 22 28.80 36.48 69.31
C SER A 22 27.91 36.18 68.09
N GLY A 23 27.15 37.15 67.56
CA GLY A 23 26.01 36.88 66.69
C GLY A 23 26.22 36.92 65.16
N VAL A 24 27.33 37.42 64.63
CA VAL A 24 27.43 37.67 63.17
C VAL A 24 28.79 37.31 62.58
N ALA A 25 29.06 36.02 62.45
CA ALA A 25 30.01 35.50 61.47
C ALA A 25 29.36 34.35 60.69
N MET A 26 28.23 34.63 60.05
CA MET A 26 27.64 33.75 59.05
C MET A 26 28.39 33.94 57.73
N ALA A 27 29.52 33.27 57.56
CA ALA A 27 30.16 33.13 56.25
C ALA A 27 29.34 32.12 55.43
N GLN A 28 28.17 32.53 54.95
CA GLN A 28 27.32 31.67 54.13
C GLN A 28 28.01 31.47 52.77
N VAL A 29 28.67 30.34 52.61
CA VAL A 29 29.26 29.95 51.33
C VAL A 29 28.16 29.30 50.49
N HIS A 30 27.61 30.06 49.55
CA HIS A 30 26.67 29.56 48.56
C HIS A 30 27.43 29.05 47.33
N ILE A 31 27.34 27.76 47.08
CA ILE A 31 27.89 27.14 45.87
C ILE A 31 26.72 26.87 44.93
N GLY A 32 26.63 27.67 43.87
CA GLY A 32 25.73 27.38 42.75
C GLY A 32 26.43 26.46 41.76
N VAL A 33 25.94 25.23 41.60
CA VAL A 33 26.40 24.33 40.53
C VAL A 33 25.39 24.38 39.39
N ASN A 34 25.80 24.93 38.25
CA ASN A 34 24.98 24.87 37.04
C ASN A 34 25.18 23.50 36.39
N ILE A 35 24.19 22.62 36.49
CA ILE A 35 24.18 21.37 35.72
C ILE A 35 23.60 21.70 34.35
N GLY A 36 24.48 21.98 33.40
CA GLY A 36 24.15 22.30 32.02
C GLY A 36 23.64 21.09 31.25
N VAL A 37 22.54 20.47 31.70
CA VAL A 37 21.86 19.41 30.94
C VAL A 37 21.28 20.08 29.69
N PRO A 38 21.82 19.80 28.49
CA PRO A 38 21.25 20.36 27.27
C PRO A 38 19.84 19.81 27.09
N ALA A 39 18.92 20.68 26.68
CA ALA A 39 17.56 20.26 26.36
C ALA A 39 17.61 19.17 25.27
N PRO A 40 16.77 18.13 25.36
CA PRO A 40 16.73 17.09 24.34
C PRO A 40 16.37 17.72 22.99
N VAL A 41 17.27 17.57 22.02
CA VAL A 41 17.05 18.03 20.64
C VAL A 41 16.34 16.92 19.89
N TYR A 42 15.11 17.18 19.48
CA TYR A 42 14.38 16.28 18.59
C TYR A 42 14.81 16.53 17.14
N VAL A 43 15.43 15.54 16.51
CA VAL A 43 15.76 15.57 15.09
C VAL A 43 14.71 14.77 14.33
N ALA A 44 13.91 15.46 13.51
CA ALA A 44 12.99 14.81 12.60
C ALA A 44 13.78 14.05 11.51
N PRO A 45 13.43 12.78 11.20
CA PRO A 45 14.03 12.07 10.09
C PRO A 45 13.84 12.80 8.77
N GLN A 46 14.87 12.80 7.94
CA GLN A 46 14.84 13.40 6.61
C GLN A 46 13.93 12.55 5.70
N PRO A 47 13.07 13.16 4.87
CA PRO A 47 12.33 12.41 3.87
C PRO A 47 13.29 11.71 2.90
N VAL A 48 13.22 10.38 2.82
CA VAL A 48 13.97 9.61 1.83
C VAL A 48 13.10 9.47 0.58
N TYR A 49 13.57 10.00 -0.55
CA TYR A 49 12.92 9.82 -1.83
C TYR A 49 13.33 8.47 -2.44
N ALA A 50 12.36 7.58 -2.61
CA ALA A 50 12.53 6.37 -3.41
C ALA A 50 12.26 6.69 -4.89
N PRO A 51 13.11 6.24 -5.82
CA PRO A 51 12.80 6.36 -7.24
C PRO A 51 11.57 5.50 -7.60
N PRO A 52 10.76 5.94 -8.57
CA PRO A 52 9.61 5.16 -9.03
C PRO A 52 10.07 3.82 -9.65
N PRO A 53 9.26 2.75 -9.53
CA PRO A 53 9.58 1.46 -10.11
C PRO A 53 9.69 1.55 -11.64
N PRO A 54 10.50 0.69 -12.28
CA PRO A 54 10.67 0.70 -13.73
C PRO A 54 9.33 0.40 -14.45
N PRO A 55 9.10 0.99 -15.64
CA PRO A 55 7.89 0.72 -16.42
C PRO A 55 7.74 -0.76 -16.77
N VAL A 56 6.54 -1.31 -16.60
CA VAL A 56 6.21 -2.66 -17.07
C VAL A 56 5.95 -2.59 -18.57
N VAL A 57 6.76 -3.29 -19.37
CA VAL A 57 6.52 -3.45 -20.81
C VAL A 57 5.67 -4.70 -21.02
N TYR A 58 4.44 -4.51 -21.48
CA TYR A 58 3.59 -5.61 -21.91
C TYR A 58 3.88 -5.96 -23.37
N ALA A 59 4.35 -7.19 -23.60
CA ALA A 59 4.44 -7.73 -24.94
C ALA A 59 3.04 -8.11 -25.45
N PRO A 60 2.70 -7.84 -26.71
CA PRO A 60 1.47 -8.34 -27.29
C PRO A 60 1.46 -9.88 -27.29
N PRO A 61 0.28 -10.50 -27.09
CA PRO A 61 0.15 -11.95 -27.15
C PRO A 61 0.58 -12.47 -28.53
N PRO A 62 1.18 -13.68 -28.60
CA PRO A 62 1.59 -14.26 -29.87
C PRO A 62 0.39 -14.48 -30.80
N PRO A 63 0.57 -14.33 -32.13
CA PRO A 63 -0.50 -14.58 -33.08
C PRO A 63 -0.95 -16.04 -33.01
N VAL A 64 -2.26 -16.25 -32.95
CA VAL A 64 -2.87 -17.58 -33.01
C VAL A 64 -3.12 -17.92 -34.47
N TYR A 65 -2.43 -18.94 -34.98
CA TYR A 65 -2.71 -19.49 -36.30
C TYR A 65 -3.75 -20.59 -36.19
N VAL A 66 -4.95 -20.36 -36.74
CA VAL A 66 -5.97 -21.40 -36.92
C VAL A 66 -5.71 -22.18 -38.20
N ALA A 67 -5.74 -23.51 -38.10
CA ALA A 67 -5.64 -24.38 -39.26
C ALA A 67 -6.83 -24.14 -40.17
N GLN A 68 -6.54 -23.83 -41.44
CA GLN A 68 -7.58 -23.74 -42.46
C GLN A 68 -8.07 -25.14 -42.84
N PRO A 69 -9.37 -25.28 -43.15
CA PRO A 69 -9.96 -26.54 -43.58
C PRO A 69 -9.33 -27.00 -44.91
N VAL A 70 -8.93 -28.27 -44.97
CA VAL A 70 -8.38 -28.89 -46.19
C VAL A 70 -9.51 -29.56 -46.96
N ILE A 71 -9.87 -29.01 -48.11
CA ILE A 71 -10.88 -29.58 -49.01
C ILE A 71 -10.15 -30.38 -50.08
N VAL A 72 -10.37 -31.70 -50.12
CA VAL A 72 -9.80 -32.57 -51.14
C VAL A 72 -10.77 -32.67 -52.32
N ALA A 73 -10.47 -31.95 -53.40
CA ALA A 73 -11.22 -32.05 -54.64
C ALA A 73 -10.94 -33.40 -55.33
N GLY A 74 -12.00 -34.11 -55.71
CA GLY A 74 -11.87 -35.43 -56.34
C GLY A 74 -13.15 -36.24 -56.35
N TRP A 75 -13.06 -37.46 -56.88
CA TRP A 75 -14.14 -38.44 -56.83
C TRP A 75 -14.20 -39.09 -55.45
N HIS A 76 -15.37 -39.04 -54.82
CA HIS A 76 -15.68 -39.71 -53.56
C HIS A 76 -16.82 -40.69 -53.81
N GLY A 77 -16.47 -41.96 -54.05
CA GLY A 77 -17.41 -42.96 -54.56
C GLY A 77 -17.94 -42.57 -55.94
N ASP A 78 -19.26 -42.62 -56.12
CA ASP A 78 -19.93 -42.25 -57.38
C ASP A 78 -20.16 -40.74 -57.56
N ARG A 79 -19.64 -39.90 -56.64
CA ARG A 79 -19.88 -38.45 -56.63
C ARG A 79 -18.59 -37.65 -56.70
N TYR A 80 -18.53 -36.73 -57.66
CA TYR A 80 -17.45 -35.75 -57.74
C TYR A 80 -17.66 -34.61 -56.73
N TYR A 81 -16.62 -34.31 -55.95
CA TYR A 81 -16.58 -33.21 -55.00
C TYR A 81 -15.57 -32.17 -55.49
N ASP A 82 -16.06 -30.97 -55.80
CA ASP A 82 -15.27 -29.87 -56.37
C ASP A 82 -15.02 -28.73 -55.37
N GLY A 83 -15.45 -28.91 -54.12
CA GLY A 83 -15.27 -27.93 -53.05
C GLY A 83 -16.11 -26.66 -53.18
N ARG A 84 -16.85 -26.44 -54.28
CA ARG A 84 -17.68 -25.23 -54.48
C ARG A 84 -18.69 -25.06 -53.36
N ARG A 85 -19.39 -26.14 -53.00
CA ARG A 85 -20.38 -26.14 -51.92
C ARG A 85 -19.84 -25.67 -50.57
N TYR A 86 -18.55 -25.89 -50.29
CA TYR A 86 -17.91 -25.43 -49.06
C TYR A 86 -17.69 -23.91 -49.12
N TRP A 87 -17.13 -23.42 -50.23
CA TRP A 87 -16.91 -21.99 -50.43
C TRP A 87 -18.21 -21.20 -50.55
N ASP A 88 -19.21 -21.73 -51.27
CA ASP A 88 -20.55 -21.15 -51.38
C ASP A 88 -21.22 -21.02 -49.99
N ARG A 89 -20.98 -22.00 -49.11
CA ARG A 89 -21.51 -22.00 -47.74
C ARG A 89 -20.78 -20.97 -46.87
N ASP A 90 -19.47 -20.90 -46.96
CA ASP A 90 -18.67 -19.92 -46.23
C ASP A 90 -18.96 -18.48 -46.68
N ASP A 91 -19.10 -18.26 -47.99
CA ASP A 91 -19.52 -16.97 -48.55
C ASP A 91 -20.94 -16.59 -48.13
N TRP A 92 -21.84 -17.57 -48.07
CA TRP A 92 -23.19 -17.35 -47.53
C TRP A 92 -23.13 -16.94 -46.05
N TYR A 93 -22.36 -17.65 -45.21
CA TYR A 93 -22.20 -17.29 -43.79
C TYR A 93 -21.53 -15.92 -43.61
N ARG A 94 -20.59 -15.53 -44.47
CA ARG A 94 -19.98 -14.19 -44.45
C ARG A 94 -20.98 -13.08 -44.83
N ARG A 95 -21.90 -13.34 -45.75
CA ARG A 95 -22.89 -12.36 -46.21
C ARG A 95 -24.17 -12.33 -45.37
N HIS A 96 -24.44 -13.37 -44.60
CA HIS A 96 -25.62 -13.50 -43.75
C HIS A 96 -25.23 -13.88 -42.30
N PRO A 97 -24.55 -12.98 -41.56
CA PRO A 97 -24.18 -13.23 -40.17
C PRO A 97 -25.40 -13.30 -39.22
N ASP A 98 -26.53 -12.70 -39.60
CA ASP A 98 -27.69 -12.48 -38.73
C ASP A 98 -28.69 -13.65 -38.66
N HIS A 99 -28.43 -14.76 -39.36
CA HIS A 99 -29.35 -15.90 -39.44
C HIS A 99 -29.22 -16.93 -38.30
N TYR A 100 -28.44 -16.63 -37.26
CA TYR A 100 -28.31 -17.52 -36.11
C TYR A 100 -29.46 -17.42 -35.09
N ASP A 101 -30.41 -16.50 -35.26
CA ASP A 101 -31.37 -16.16 -34.19
C ASP A 101 -32.86 -16.12 -34.59
N HIS A 102 -33.30 -16.95 -35.55
CA HIS A 102 -34.74 -17.12 -35.83
C HIS A 102 -35.17 -18.59 -35.85
N GLY A 103 -35.62 -19.07 -34.69
CA GLY A 103 -36.94 -19.69 -34.50
C GLY A 103 -37.36 -20.88 -35.37
N HIS A 104 -37.52 -22.04 -34.71
CA HIS A 104 -38.63 -23.00 -34.84
C HIS A 104 -39.47 -23.06 -36.14
N GLY A 105 -39.59 -24.28 -36.68
CA GLY A 105 -40.85 -24.75 -37.29
C GLY A 105 -40.70 -25.57 -38.57
N GLY A 106 -41.15 -26.83 -38.54
CA GLY A 106 -41.45 -27.59 -39.76
C GLY A 106 -41.28 -29.09 -39.63
N HIS A 107 -42.30 -29.77 -39.10
CA HIS A 107 -42.55 -31.18 -39.37
C HIS A 107 -42.50 -31.42 -40.89
N HIS A 108 -41.66 -32.34 -41.35
CA HIS A 108 -41.88 -33.05 -42.60
C HIS A 108 -41.63 -34.53 -42.36
N ASP A 109 -42.68 -35.17 -41.88
CA ASP A 109 -42.90 -36.60 -42.05
C ASP A 109 -43.02 -36.86 -43.56
N ASN A 110 -41.98 -37.44 -44.17
CA ASN A 110 -42.09 -38.07 -45.48
C ASN A 110 -41.75 -39.54 -45.32
N GLY A 111 -42.73 -40.30 -44.82
CA GLY A 111 -42.74 -41.75 -44.92
C GLY A 111 -42.79 -42.13 -46.40
N HIS A 112 -41.71 -42.70 -46.91
CA HIS A 112 -41.74 -43.48 -48.14
C HIS A 112 -41.82 -44.96 -47.76
N HIS A 113 -43.01 -45.50 -47.90
CA HIS A 113 -43.32 -46.91 -47.81
C HIS A 113 -42.83 -47.57 -49.10
N ASN A 114 -41.71 -48.30 -49.02
CA ASN A 114 -41.31 -49.18 -50.12
C ASN A 114 -41.85 -50.58 -49.81
N GLY A 115 -43.11 -50.78 -50.22
CA GLY A 115 -43.72 -52.09 -50.28
C GLY A 115 -43.02 -52.94 -51.32
N TRP A 116 -42.57 -54.11 -50.89
CA TRP A 116 -42.20 -55.25 -51.72
C TRP A 116 -43.37 -55.63 -52.63
N HIS A 117 -43.13 -55.87 -53.91
CA HIS A 117 -43.79 -56.89 -54.74
C HIS A 117 -43.05 -57.05 -56.07
#